data_AF-F8J4M3-F1
#
_entry.id   AF-F8J4M3-F1
#
_cell.length_a   1.000
_cell.length_b   1.000
_cell.length_c   1.000
_cell.angle_alpha   90.00
_cell.angle_beta   90.00
_cell.angle_gamma   90.00
#
_symmetry.space_group_name_H-M   'P 1'
#
loop_
_entity.id
_entity.type
_entity.pdbx_description
1 polymer ?
#
loop_
_entity_poly.entity_id
_entity_poly.type
_entity_poly.pdbx_seq_one_letter_code
_entity_poly.pdbx_strand_id
1 'polypeptide(L)'
;STAVSNAVDMAGWLGVKEGLFNFPQSVRPVPLNMYIDGFPDNLAFSPLMKAMNKPAFMAIKQHSPSKPALVFVPSRRQTRLTALDLIHMCGMESDPRRFIRMSESELEEVLDKVQDDTLRLSLQFGIGLHHAGLVESDRQVSHK
;
A
#
# COMPACT_ATOMS: atom_id res chain seq x y z
N SER A 1 4.60 -15.98 -16.09
CA SER A 1 5.23 -16.45 -14.84
C SER A 1 6.15 -15.38 -14.31
N THR A 2 6.36 -15.28 -13.00
CA THR A 2 7.50 -14.53 -12.45
C THR A 2 8.80 -15.24 -12.83
N ALA A 3 9.96 -14.59 -12.63
CA ALA A 3 11.26 -15.27 -12.78
C ALA A 3 11.29 -16.57 -11.97
N VAL A 4 11.70 -17.68 -12.58
CA VAL A 4 11.72 -19.01 -11.95
C VAL A 4 13.16 -19.51 -11.86
N SER A 5 13.58 -20.01 -10.71
CA SER A 5 14.94 -20.54 -10.51
C SER A 5 15.18 -21.85 -11.26
N ASN A 6 14.17 -22.72 -11.39
CA ASN A 6 14.24 -24.01 -12.08
C ASN A 6 13.38 -24.06 -13.36
N ALA A 7 13.49 -23.04 -14.21
CA ALA A 7 12.65 -22.93 -15.41
C ALA A 7 12.78 -24.11 -16.40
N VAL A 8 13.91 -24.82 -16.39
CA VAL A 8 14.17 -25.98 -17.25
C VAL A 8 13.29 -27.18 -16.87
N ASP A 9 13.18 -27.50 -15.58
CA ASP A 9 12.34 -28.62 -15.13
C ASP A 9 10.86 -28.33 -15.38
N MET A 10 10.45 -27.08 -15.16
CA MET A 10 9.09 -26.63 -15.45
C MET A 10 8.78 -26.73 -16.96
N ALA A 11 9.74 -26.36 -17.82
CA ALA A 11 9.61 -26.51 -19.26
C ALA A 11 9.52 -27.99 -19.66
N GLY A 12 10.32 -28.86 -19.04
CA GLY A 12 10.27 -30.31 -19.25
C GLY A 12 8.91 -30.90 -18.86
N TRP A 13 8.36 -30.50 -17.70
CA TRP A 13 7.03 -30.94 -17.25
C TRP A 13 5.92 -30.50 -18.21
N LEU A 14 6.00 -29.28 -18.74
CA LEU A 14 5.01 -28.73 -19.68
C LEU A 14 5.25 -29.17 -21.14
N GLY A 15 6.31 -29.93 -21.42
CA GLY A 15 6.65 -30.38 -22.78
C GLY A 15 7.15 -29.29 -23.73
N VAL A 16 7.66 -28.18 -23.19
CA VAL A 16 8.18 -27.05 -23.99
C VAL A 16 9.53 -27.41 -24.58
N LYS A 17 9.61 -27.49 -25.92
CA LYS A 17 10.85 -27.84 -26.66
C LYS A 17 11.63 -26.62 -27.13
N GLU A 18 10.92 -25.57 -27.57
CA GLU A 18 11.47 -24.27 -27.98
C GLU A 18 10.61 -23.16 -27.37
N GLY A 19 11.17 -21.95 -27.23
CA GLY A 19 10.43 -20.79 -26.70
C GLY A 19 10.44 -20.67 -25.18
N LEU A 20 11.40 -21.28 -24.48
CA LEU A 20 11.63 -21.02 -23.06
C LEU A 20 12.32 -19.65 -22.88
N PHE A 21 11.58 -18.69 -22.35
CA PHE A 21 12.11 -17.38 -21.96
C PHE A 21 12.01 -17.20 -20.45
N ASN A 22 13.15 -17.24 -19.76
CA ASN A 22 13.24 -17.01 -18.32
C ASN A 22 14.24 -15.89 -18.06
N PHE A 23 13.75 -14.77 -17.52
CA PHE A 23 14.55 -13.58 -17.27
C PHE A 23 14.76 -13.39 -15.77
N PRO A 24 15.92 -12.86 -15.33
CA PRO A 24 16.14 -12.54 -13.93
C PRO A 24 15.21 -11.40 -13.49
N GLN A 25 14.93 -11.32 -12.17
CA GLN A 25 14.00 -10.33 -11.61
C GLN A 25 14.38 -8.87 -11.88
N SER A 26 15.65 -8.61 -12.17
CA SER A 26 16.19 -7.30 -12.53
C SER A 26 15.76 -6.83 -13.93
N VAL A 27 15.37 -7.75 -14.82
CA VAL A 27 14.89 -7.41 -16.17
C VAL A 27 13.45 -6.94 -16.05
N ARG A 28 13.28 -5.63 -15.87
CA ARG A 28 11.99 -4.95 -15.77
C ARG A 28 11.98 -3.71 -16.66
N PRO A 29 10.88 -3.42 -17.38
CA PRO A 29 10.75 -2.18 -18.14
C PRO A 29 10.87 -0.92 -17.28
N VAL A 30 10.41 -1.00 -16.03
CA VAL A 30 10.56 0.04 -15.02
C VAL A 30 11.49 -0.47 -13.92
N PRO A 31 12.68 0.14 -13.73
CA PRO A 31 13.61 -0.23 -12.67
C PRO A 31 12.95 -0.17 -11.30
N LEU A 32 13.31 -1.10 -10.43
CA LEU A 32 12.81 -1.17 -9.06
C LEU A 32 13.96 -0.97 -8.08
N ASN A 33 13.82 0.03 -7.21
CA ASN A 33 14.69 0.22 -6.06
C ASN A 33 14.05 -0.45 -4.84
N MET A 34 14.80 -1.31 -4.15
CA MET A 34 14.34 -2.04 -2.98
C MET A 34 15.11 -1.58 -1.74
N TYR A 35 14.38 -1.27 -0.68
CA TYR A 35 14.92 -0.94 0.64
C TYR A 35 14.31 -1.92 1.64
N ILE A 36 15.13 -2.44 2.56
CA ILE A 36 14.71 -3.40 3.58
C ILE A 36 15.15 -2.85 4.93
N ASP A 37 14.16 -2.45 5.73
CA ASP A 37 14.38 -2.00 7.11
C ASP A 37 14.08 -3.15 8.07
N GLY A 38 15.10 -3.56 8.82
CA GLY A 38 14.98 -4.57 9.87
C GLY A 38 14.52 -3.96 11.20
N PHE A 39 13.63 -4.64 11.90
CA PHE A 39 13.19 -4.28 13.25
C PHE A 39 13.82 -5.28 14.23
N PRO A 40 14.92 -4.92 14.92
CA PRO A 40 15.73 -5.88 15.68
C PRO A 40 15.10 -6.27 17.01
N ASP A 41 14.21 -5.45 17.55
CA ASP A 41 13.54 -5.73 18.81
C ASP A 41 12.58 -6.91 18.63
N ASN A 42 12.72 -7.92 19.50
CA ASN A 42 11.83 -9.08 19.53
C ASN A 42 10.47 -8.73 20.15
N LEU A 43 9.75 -7.83 19.48
CA LEU A 43 8.44 -7.37 19.87
C LEU A 43 7.39 -8.42 19.50
N ALA A 44 6.37 -8.56 20.36
CA ALA A 44 5.15 -9.25 19.97
C ALA A 44 4.51 -8.56 18.75
N PHE A 45 3.64 -9.29 18.03
CA PHE A 45 3.07 -8.86 16.76
C PHE A 45 2.45 -7.44 16.80
N SER A 46 1.59 -7.15 17.80
CA SER A 46 0.89 -5.86 17.84
C SER A 46 1.81 -4.66 18.11
N PRO A 47 2.73 -4.70 19.09
CA PRO A 47 3.73 -3.64 19.25
C PRO A 47 4.64 -3.48 18.02
N LEU A 48 5.03 -4.57 17.37
CA LEU A 48 5.84 -4.53 16.15
C LEU A 48 5.11 -3.76 15.04
N MET A 49 3.86 -4.10 14.75
CA MET A 49 3.07 -3.41 13.71
C MET A 49 2.93 -1.91 13.99
N LYS A 50 2.76 -1.53 15.28
CA LYS A 50 2.69 -0.11 15.66
C LYS A 50 4.03 0.60 15.46
N ALA A 51 5.14 -0.05 15.83
CA ALA A 51 6.49 0.49 15.65
C ALA A 51 6.83 0.75 14.18
N MET A 52 6.26 -0.04 13.25
CA MET A 52 6.47 0.10 11.80
C MET A 52 5.74 1.29 11.17
N ASN A 53 4.67 1.82 11.78
CA ASN A 53 3.85 2.87 11.17
C ASN A 53 4.62 4.18 10.95
N LYS A 54 5.45 4.61 11.92
CA LYS A 54 6.24 5.83 11.80
C LYS A 54 7.32 5.74 10.71
N PRO A 55 8.15 4.68 10.66
CA PRO A 55 9.06 4.44 9.53
C PRO A 55 8.33 4.39 8.19
N ALA A 56 7.17 3.72 8.09
CA ALA A 56 6.40 3.67 6.86
C ALA A 56 5.98 5.07 6.37
N PHE A 57 5.51 5.94 7.27
CA PHE A 57 5.18 7.32 6.94
C PHE A 57 6.40 8.11 6.46
N MET A 58 7.55 7.95 7.12
CA MET A 58 8.80 8.59 6.70
C MET A 58 9.28 8.07 5.33
N ALA A 59 9.12 6.78 5.05
CA ALA A 59 9.44 6.18 3.76
C ALA A 59 8.58 6.77 2.63
N ILE A 60 7.28 7.01 2.87
CA ILE A 60 6.41 7.72 1.91
C ILE A 60 6.96 9.12 1.64
N LYS A 61 7.33 9.87 2.69
CA LYS A 61 7.90 11.22 2.55
C LYS A 61 9.20 11.23 1.77
N GLN A 62 10.06 10.24 1.99
CA GLN A 62 11.39 10.16 1.40
C GLN A 62 11.36 9.68 -0.05
N HIS A 63 10.63 8.60 -0.32
CA HIS A 63 10.68 7.90 -1.61
C HIS A 63 9.53 8.27 -2.54
N SER A 64 8.41 8.77 -2.02
CA SER A 64 7.20 9.08 -2.78
C SER A 64 6.48 10.35 -2.30
N PRO A 65 7.17 11.51 -2.18
CA PRO A 65 6.59 12.72 -1.58
C PRO A 65 5.37 13.27 -2.32
N SER A 66 5.33 13.07 -3.65
CA SER A 66 4.28 13.57 -4.54
C SER A 66 3.66 12.52 -5.45
N LYS A 67 4.05 11.25 -5.29
CA LYS A 67 3.57 10.14 -6.11
C LYS A 67 2.71 9.20 -5.25
N PRO A 68 1.79 8.44 -5.86
CA PRO A 68 0.97 7.46 -5.14
C PRO A 68 1.83 6.43 -4.39
N ALA A 69 1.39 6.05 -3.18
CA ALA A 69 2.04 5.02 -2.37
C ALA A 69 1.00 3.98 -1.93
N LEU A 70 1.39 2.70 -1.95
CA LEU A 70 0.55 1.59 -1.51
C LEU A 70 1.21 0.89 -0.31
N VAL A 71 0.51 0.84 0.83
CA VAL A 71 0.99 0.22 2.06
C VAL A 71 0.25 -1.10 2.29
N PHE A 72 0.96 -2.22 2.19
CA PHE A 72 0.42 -3.53 2.51
C PHE A 72 0.54 -3.81 4.00
N VAL A 73 -0.52 -4.38 4.57
CA VAL A 73 -0.63 -4.70 6.00
C VAL A 73 -1.13 -6.13 6.18
N PRO A 74 -0.82 -6.80 7.30
CA PRO A 74 -1.08 -8.23 7.48
C PRO A 74 -2.55 -8.60 7.72
N SER A 75 -3.45 -7.65 8.00
CA SER A 75 -4.85 -7.98 8.28
C SER A 75 -5.80 -6.81 8.02
N ARG A 76 -7.09 -7.13 7.89
CA ARG A 76 -8.18 -6.13 7.76
C ARG A 76 -8.19 -5.13 8.92
N ARG A 77 -7.97 -5.62 10.14
CA ARG A 77 -7.89 -4.79 11.35
C ARG A 77 -6.69 -3.85 11.27
N GLN A 78 -5.54 -4.36 10.82
CA GLN A 78 -4.33 -3.57 10.71
C GLN A 78 -4.46 -2.45 9.66
N THR A 79 -5.25 -2.63 8.60
CA THR A 79 -5.55 -1.57 7.61
C THR A 79 -6.11 -0.32 8.29
N ARG A 80 -7.10 -0.50 9.17
CA ARG A 80 -7.71 0.61 9.91
C ARG A 80 -6.76 1.22 10.93
N LEU A 81 -6.06 0.39 11.70
CA LEU A 81 -5.12 0.88 12.74
C LEU A 81 -3.96 1.66 12.15
N THR A 82 -3.33 1.16 11.08
CA THR A 82 -2.26 1.86 10.39
C THR A 82 -2.77 3.17 9.79
N ALA A 83 -3.94 3.19 9.15
CA ALA A 83 -4.49 4.42 8.61
C ALA A 83 -4.73 5.50 9.69
N LEU A 84 -5.30 5.14 10.83
CA LEU A 84 -5.49 6.08 11.95
C LEU A 84 -4.15 6.64 12.47
N ASP A 85 -3.11 5.80 12.57
CA ASP A 85 -1.78 6.27 12.96
C ASP A 85 -1.16 7.20 11.90
N LEU A 86 -1.36 6.93 10.61
CA LEU A 86 -0.92 7.81 9.52
C LEU A 86 -1.66 9.15 9.55
N ILE A 87 -2.98 9.16 9.79
CA ILE A 87 -3.78 10.38 9.97
C ILE A 87 -3.24 11.21 11.13
N HIS A 88 -2.97 10.56 12.27
CA HIS A 88 -2.42 11.23 13.43
C HIS A 88 -1.08 11.91 13.11
N MET A 89 -0.19 11.21 12.39
CA MET A 89 1.08 11.79 11.95
C MET A 89 0.90 12.94 10.94
N CYS A 90 -0.08 12.86 10.03
CA CYS A 90 -0.44 13.99 9.17
C CYS A 90 -0.84 15.21 9.99
N GLY A 91 -1.67 15.03 11.03
CA GLY A 91 -2.08 16.10 11.93
C GLY A 91 -0.95 16.77 12.71
N MET A 92 0.23 16.15 12.79
CA MET A 92 1.43 16.72 13.41
C MET A 92 2.35 17.45 12.41
N GLU A 93 2.08 17.35 11.10
CA GLU A 93 2.84 18.05 10.06
C GLU A 93 2.30 19.48 9.83
N SER A 94 3.11 20.31 9.18
CA SER A 94 2.70 21.67 8.79
C SER A 94 1.56 21.67 7.76
N ASP A 95 1.49 20.63 6.93
CA ASP A 95 0.40 20.37 5.98
C ASP A 95 -0.25 19.01 6.29
N PRO A 96 -1.35 19.00 7.07
CA PRO A 96 -2.10 17.79 7.40
C PRO A 96 -2.86 17.17 6.21
N ARG A 97 -3.14 17.94 5.15
CA ARG A 97 -3.90 17.49 3.98
C ARG A 97 -3.02 17.16 2.78
N ARG A 98 -1.71 17.08 2.97
CA ARG A 98 -0.68 16.88 1.94
C ARG A 98 -0.86 15.70 0.97
N PHE A 99 -1.63 14.68 1.34
CA PHE A 99 -1.90 13.53 0.47
C PHE A 99 -3.14 13.71 -0.39
N ILE A 100 -3.95 14.75 -0.14
CA ILE A 100 -5.08 15.12 -0.99
C ILE A 100 -4.55 15.76 -2.28
N ARG A 101 -5.02 15.28 -3.41
CA ARG A 101 -4.63 15.72 -4.77
C ARG A 101 -5.82 16.18 -5.60
N MET A 102 -6.94 16.47 -4.95
CA MET A 102 -8.20 16.93 -5.55
C MET A 102 -8.70 18.18 -4.83
N SER A 103 -9.67 18.88 -5.42
CA SER A 103 -10.27 20.04 -4.77
C SER A 103 -11.13 19.64 -3.56
N GLU A 104 -11.45 20.59 -2.69
CA GLU A 104 -12.32 20.36 -1.54
C GLU A 104 -13.75 19.96 -1.98
N SER A 105 -14.26 20.57 -3.05
CA SER A 105 -15.58 20.23 -3.61
C SER A 105 -15.62 18.80 -4.16
N GLU A 106 -14.58 18.38 -4.89
CA GLU A 106 -14.47 17.01 -5.40
C GLU A 106 -14.40 15.99 -4.26
N LEU A 107 -13.66 16.32 -3.20
CA LEU A 107 -13.55 15.48 -2.02
C LEU A 107 -14.89 15.34 -1.30
N GLU A 108 -15.64 16.42 -1.10
CA GLU A 108 -16.97 16.38 -0.48
C GLU A 108 -17.93 15.46 -1.25
N GLU A 109 -17.99 15.56 -2.58
CA GLU A 109 -18.80 14.68 -3.42
C GLU A 109 -18.42 13.19 -3.32
N VAL A 110 -17.14 12.90 -3.06
CA VAL A 110 -16.66 11.54 -2.83
C VAL A 110 -17.08 11.06 -1.44
N LEU A 111 -16.90 11.88 -0.41
CA LEU A 111 -17.19 11.53 0.98
C LEU A 111 -18.67 11.24 1.23
N ASP A 112 -19.57 11.92 0.51
CA ASP A 112 -21.02 11.69 0.56
C ASP A 112 -21.43 10.29 0.09
N LYS A 113 -20.60 9.65 -0.73
CA LYS A 113 -20.87 8.31 -1.30
C LYS A 113 -20.30 7.18 -0.44
N VAL A 114 -19.44 7.50 0.52
CA VAL A 114 -18.75 6.52 1.37
C VAL A 114 -19.67 6.12 2.51
N GLN A 115 -19.77 4.83 2.80
CA GLN A 115 -20.57 4.31 3.92
C GLN A 115 -19.73 4.07 5.18
N ASP A 116 -18.54 3.49 5.05
CA ASP A 116 -17.66 3.19 6.17
C ASP A 116 -17.05 4.46 6.77
N ASP A 117 -17.31 4.70 8.06
CA ASP A 117 -16.84 5.90 8.77
C ASP A 117 -15.31 5.98 8.85
N THR A 118 -14.62 4.83 8.90
CA THR A 118 -13.15 4.82 8.96
C THR A 118 -12.57 5.23 7.62
N LEU A 119 -13.13 4.74 6.51
CA LEU A 119 -12.77 5.16 5.16
C LEU A 119 -13.08 6.63 4.95
N ARG A 120 -14.27 7.11 5.35
CA ARG A 120 -14.66 8.52 5.22
C ARG A 120 -13.70 9.43 5.98
N LEU A 121 -13.31 9.07 7.20
CA LEU A 121 -12.30 9.82 7.95
C LEU A 121 -10.93 9.78 7.25
N SER A 122 -10.50 8.62 6.77
CA SER A 122 -9.18 8.46 6.16
C SER A 122 -9.04 9.24 4.86
N LEU A 123 -10.09 9.27 4.03
CA LEU A 123 -10.11 10.01 2.76
C LEU A 123 -9.98 11.53 2.96
N GLN A 124 -10.48 12.08 4.08
CA GLN A 124 -10.28 13.49 4.42
C GLN A 124 -8.82 13.89 4.62
N PHE A 125 -7.92 12.93 4.79
CA PHE A 125 -6.47 13.12 4.87
C PHE A 125 -5.74 12.56 3.63
N GLY A 126 -6.49 12.19 2.58
CA GLY A 126 -5.93 11.61 1.35
C GLY A 126 -5.48 10.16 1.48
N ILE A 127 -6.03 9.40 2.44
CA ILE A 127 -5.67 8.01 2.70
C ILE A 127 -6.86 7.09 2.37
N GLY A 128 -6.72 6.28 1.32
CA GLY A 128 -7.69 5.23 0.98
C GLY A 128 -7.48 3.95 1.78
N LEU A 129 -8.55 3.18 2.00
CA LEU A 129 -8.51 1.86 2.64
C LEU A 129 -8.96 0.78 1.67
N HIS A 130 -8.34 -0.39 1.74
CA HIS A 130 -8.79 -1.56 1.00
C HIS A 130 -8.67 -2.83 1.84
N HIS A 131 -9.79 -3.49 2.07
CA HIS A 131 -9.84 -4.83 2.65
C HIS A 131 -11.15 -5.53 2.30
N ALA A 132 -11.18 -6.86 2.43
CA ALA A 132 -12.35 -7.70 2.09
C ALA A 132 -13.59 -7.50 2.99
N GLY A 133 -13.58 -6.50 3.86
CA GLY A 133 -14.72 -6.14 4.72
C GLY A 133 -15.42 -4.85 4.28
N LEU A 134 -14.85 -4.10 3.32
CA LEU A 134 -15.51 -2.95 2.73
C LEU A 134 -16.62 -3.43 1.80
N VAL A 135 -17.74 -2.70 1.84
CA VAL A 135 -18.82 -2.83 0.86
C VAL A 135 -18.30 -2.48 -0.54
N GLU A 136 -18.93 -3.05 -1.57
CA GLU A 136 -18.44 -2.91 -2.94
C GLU A 136 -18.41 -1.44 -3.39
N SER A 137 -19.39 -0.62 -2.99
CA SER A 137 -19.40 0.81 -3.29
C SER A 137 -18.16 1.53 -2.76
N ASP A 138 -17.80 1.30 -1.50
CA ASP A 138 -16.66 1.92 -0.83
C ASP A 138 -15.33 1.45 -1.42
N ARG A 139 -15.27 0.19 -1.85
CA ARG A 139 -14.12 -0.36 -2.56
C ARG A 139 -13.90 0.34 -3.89
N GLN A 140 -14.97 0.56 -4.66
CA GLN A 140 -14.92 1.29 -5.93
C GLN A 140 -14.52 2.76 -5.73
N VAL A 141 -14.99 3.39 -4.65
CA VAL A 141 -14.57 4.75 -4.29
C VAL A 141 -13.08 4.80 -3.96
N SER A 142 -12.57 3.89 -3.14
CA SER A 142 -11.16 3.86 -2.72
C SER A 142 -10.17 3.57 -3.87
N HIS A 143 -10.64 2.95 -4.96
CA HIS A 143 -9.82 2.62 -6.13
C HIS A 143 -9.78 3.72 -7.20
N LYS A 144 -10.70 4.68 -7.13
CA LYS A 144 -10.79 5.81 -8.06
C LYS A 144 -9.97 6.99 -7.56
#